data_AF-A0A938WSZ7-F1
#
_entry.id   AF-A0A938WSZ7-F1
#
_cell.length_a   1.000
_cell.length_b   1.000
_cell.length_c   1.000
_cell.angle_alpha   90.00
_cell.angle_beta   90.00
_cell.angle_gamma   90.00
#
_symmetry.space_group_name_H-M   'P 1'
#
loop_
_entity.id
_entity.type
_entity.pdbx_description
1 polymer ?
#
loop_
_entity_poly.entity_id
_entity_poly.type
_entity_poly.pdbx_seq_one_letter_code
_entity_poly.pdbx_strand_id
1 'polypeptide(L)'
;MKIHDFSWLWRWLLPTSSKHEEPQIPAVMEQEPGDNPLHIDNEMPEFLKCTQADTSSKEWHYATETVTQEKEECQDLSAATMESEDVPSEVVESSLLDNKPLVKVFAECADLLNELDGLTKNLKSEREQFLLQMVREKIRTALILSGGTPIDNDEVFDIIRHFCVNCNHANNGMPIQEFVESGIMLGERVFVRAKVNLKM
;
A
#
# COMPACT_ATOMS: atom_id res chain seq x y z
N MET A 1 -20.91 20.49 -0.73
CA MET A 1 -19.71 19.64 -0.92
C MET A 1 -19.94 18.38 -0.12
N LYS A 2 -20.11 17.22 -0.76
CA LYS A 2 -20.38 15.95 -0.08
C LYS A 2 -19.05 15.25 0.18
N ILE A 3 -18.74 15.02 1.45
CA ILE A 3 -17.56 14.26 1.88
C ILE A 3 -17.92 12.79 1.69
N HIS A 4 -17.19 12.09 0.82
CA HIS A 4 -17.32 10.64 0.69
C HIS A 4 -16.55 9.98 1.82
N ASP A 5 -17.21 9.02 2.48
CA ASP A 5 -16.64 8.21 3.54
C ASP A 5 -15.73 7.14 2.93
N PHE A 6 -14.44 7.21 3.26
CA PHE A 6 -13.39 6.29 2.78
C PHE A 6 -13.10 5.18 3.81
N SER A 7 -14.02 4.92 4.75
CA SER A 7 -13.91 3.87 5.77
C SER A 7 -13.64 2.46 5.20
N TRP A 8 -13.98 2.20 3.94
CA TRP A 8 -13.73 0.92 3.26
C TRP A 8 -12.25 0.63 2.96
N LEU A 9 -11.39 1.66 2.87
CA LEU A 9 -9.95 1.48 2.59
C LEU A 9 -9.21 0.80 3.76
N TRP A 10 -9.74 0.87 4.99
CA TRP A 10 -9.13 0.26 6.16
C TRP A 10 -9.26 -1.27 6.22
N ARG A 11 -10.19 -1.86 5.45
CA ARG A 11 -10.48 -3.30 5.50
C ARG A 11 -9.38 -4.18 4.88
N TRP A 12 -8.45 -3.58 4.13
CA TRP A 12 -7.35 -4.28 3.45
C TRP A 12 -5.98 -4.12 4.13
N LEU A 13 -5.87 -3.36 5.22
CA LEU A 13 -4.59 -3.02 5.86
C LEU A 13 -4.27 -3.79 7.14
N LEU A 14 -5.13 -4.73 7.56
CA LEU A 14 -4.85 -5.62 8.70
C LEU A 14 -4.38 -6.99 8.19
N PRO A 15 -3.21 -7.49 8.63
CA PRO A 15 -2.83 -8.87 8.37
C PRO A 15 -3.85 -9.80 9.05
N THR A 16 -4.57 -10.61 8.27
CA THR A 16 -5.30 -11.75 8.81
C THR A 16 -4.26 -12.78 9.28
N SER A 17 -3.89 -12.71 10.56
CA SER A 17 -3.08 -13.73 11.22
C SER A 17 -3.87 -15.04 11.24
N SER A 18 -3.66 -15.89 10.23
CA SER A 18 -4.08 -17.28 10.26
C SER A 18 -3.17 -18.05 11.21
N LYS A 19 -3.59 -18.16 12.48
CA LYS A 19 -3.19 -19.27 13.32
C LYS A 19 -4.44 -20.10 13.59
N HIS A 20 -4.46 -21.25 12.93
CA HIS A 20 -5.40 -22.33 13.19
C HIS A 20 -4.96 -22.95 14.52
N GLU A 21 -5.56 -22.51 15.62
CA GLU A 21 -5.53 -23.25 16.89
C GLU A 21 -6.85 -24.03 16.99
N GLU A 22 -6.70 -25.34 16.83
CA GLU A 22 -7.70 -26.36 17.06
C GLU A 22 -8.10 -26.36 18.55
N PRO A 23 -9.37 -26.11 18.92
CA PRO A 23 -9.78 -26.24 20.31
C PRO A 23 -9.97 -27.72 20.65
N GLN A 24 -9.03 -28.27 21.42
CA GLN A 24 -9.19 -29.57 22.06
C GLN A 24 -10.39 -29.53 23.01
N ILE A 25 -11.33 -30.46 22.79
CA ILE A 25 -12.52 -30.69 23.61
C ILE A 25 -12.08 -31.31 24.95
N PRO A 26 -12.34 -30.69 26.11
CA PRO A 26 -12.17 -31.38 27.39
C PRO A 26 -13.27 -32.42 27.57
N ALA A 27 -12.86 -33.63 27.93
CA ALA A 27 -13.72 -34.77 28.18
C ALA A 27 -14.79 -34.49 29.26
N VAL A 28 -15.98 -34.97 28.96
CA VAL A 28 -17.19 -35.03 29.78
C VAL A 28 -16.90 -35.63 31.17
N MET A 29 -17.31 -34.92 32.22
CA MET A 29 -17.58 -35.50 33.54
C MET A 29 -19.09 -35.66 33.70
N GLU A 30 -19.51 -36.89 33.95
CA GLU A 30 -20.89 -37.29 34.24
C GLU A 30 -21.39 -36.65 35.55
N GLN A 31 -22.62 -36.09 35.52
CA GLN A 31 -23.45 -35.92 36.70
C GLN A 31 -24.93 -35.87 36.30
N GLU A 32 -25.67 -36.93 36.62
CA GLU A 32 -27.14 -36.99 36.70
C GLU A 32 -27.59 -36.72 38.16
N PRO A 33 -28.89 -36.60 38.50
CA PRO A 33 -30.00 -35.88 37.85
C PRO A 33 -30.72 -34.95 38.88
N GLY A 34 -31.49 -33.97 38.42
CA GLY A 34 -32.27 -33.11 39.33
C GLY A 34 -33.34 -32.28 38.63
N ASP A 35 -34.60 -32.61 38.91
CA ASP A 35 -35.82 -32.04 38.35
C ASP A 35 -35.98 -30.52 38.56
N ASN A 36 -36.25 -29.77 37.47
CA ASN A 36 -37.36 -28.81 37.34
C ASN A 36 -37.42 -28.23 35.91
N PRO A 37 -38.62 -28.06 35.31
CA PRO A 37 -38.75 -27.72 33.91
C PRO A 37 -38.71 -26.20 33.71
N LEU A 38 -37.67 -25.68 33.08
CA LEU A 38 -37.76 -24.41 32.37
C LEU A 38 -38.13 -24.73 30.92
N HIS A 39 -39.40 -24.49 30.60
CA HIS A 39 -39.88 -24.44 29.22
C HIS A 39 -39.17 -23.27 28.53
N ILE A 40 -38.12 -23.58 27.79
CA ILE A 40 -37.51 -22.65 26.84
C ILE A 40 -38.20 -22.94 25.52
N ASP A 41 -39.05 -22.01 25.08
CA ASP A 41 -39.57 -21.99 23.72
C ASP A 41 -38.40 -21.97 22.76
N ASN A 42 -38.09 -23.12 22.19
CA ASN A 42 -37.05 -23.27 21.18
C ASN A 42 -37.65 -22.81 19.84
N GLU A 43 -37.96 -21.52 19.73
CA GLU A 43 -38.38 -20.93 18.47
C GLU A 43 -37.14 -20.76 17.59
N MET A 44 -37.03 -21.65 16.59
CA MET A 44 -36.00 -21.58 15.56
C MET A 44 -36.11 -20.23 14.82
N PRO A 45 -35.00 -19.45 14.72
CA PRO A 45 -35.00 -18.19 13.98
C PRO A 45 -35.52 -18.39 12.56
N GLU A 46 -36.39 -17.49 12.09
CA GLU A 46 -37.06 -17.63 10.79
C GLU A 46 -36.10 -17.81 9.60
N PHE A 47 -34.88 -17.26 9.68
CA PHE A 47 -33.90 -17.40 8.60
C PHE A 47 -33.36 -18.83 8.42
N LEU A 48 -33.66 -19.75 9.36
CA LEU A 48 -33.29 -21.18 9.28
C LEU A 48 -34.47 -22.09 8.89
N LYS A 49 -35.69 -21.56 8.74
CA LYS A 49 -36.87 -22.31 8.27
C LYS A 49 -36.97 -22.26 6.74
N CYS A 50 -36.05 -22.90 6.03
CA CYS A 50 -36.38 -23.38 4.68
C CYS A 50 -35.45 -24.53 4.26
N THR A 51 -35.90 -25.75 4.53
CA THR A 51 -35.40 -26.98 3.91
C THR A 51 -35.77 -27.04 2.43
N GLN A 52 -34.77 -27.40 1.62
CA GLN A 52 -34.83 -28.26 0.42
C GLN A 52 -36.21 -28.50 -0.24
N ALA A 53 -36.31 -28.18 -1.54
CA ALA A 53 -36.31 -29.19 -2.62
C ALA A 53 -36.61 -28.53 -3.98
N ASP A 54 -35.69 -28.74 -4.91
CA ASP A 54 -35.84 -28.96 -6.35
C ASP A 54 -36.61 -28.02 -7.30
N THR A 55 -35.86 -27.71 -8.38
CA THR A 55 -36.27 -27.43 -9.76
C THR A 55 -37.03 -26.13 -10.05
N SER A 56 -36.31 -25.13 -10.58
CA SER A 56 -36.66 -24.51 -11.85
C SER A 56 -35.57 -23.55 -12.32
N SER A 57 -35.22 -23.72 -13.59
CA SER A 57 -34.22 -23.05 -14.41
C SER A 57 -34.26 -21.52 -14.40
N LYS A 58 -33.07 -20.89 -14.40
CA LYS A 58 -32.76 -19.71 -15.23
C LYS A 58 -31.24 -19.49 -15.33
N GLU A 59 -30.65 -20.29 -16.22
CA GLU A 59 -29.85 -19.84 -17.37
C GLU A 59 -29.24 -18.42 -17.28
N TRP A 60 -27.93 -18.36 -17.03
CA TRP A 60 -27.06 -17.29 -17.54
C TRP A 60 -25.98 -17.96 -18.39
N HIS A 61 -26.09 -17.78 -19.70
CA HIS A 61 -25.13 -18.30 -20.66
C HIS A 61 -23.76 -17.68 -20.43
N TYR A 62 -22.77 -18.51 -20.11
CA TYR A 62 -21.37 -18.19 -20.36
C TYR A 62 -21.07 -18.58 -21.81
N ALA A 63 -20.87 -17.58 -22.68
CA ALA A 63 -20.29 -17.82 -23.98
C ALA A 63 -18.78 -18.06 -23.79
N THR A 64 -18.38 -19.33 -23.79
CA THR A 64 -17.01 -19.76 -24.11
C THR A 64 -17.12 -20.87 -25.13
N GLU A 65 -16.86 -20.58 -26.40
CA GLU A 65 -16.56 -21.58 -27.43
C GLU A 65 -15.41 -20.98 -28.28
N THR A 66 -14.17 -21.38 -28.02
CA THR A 66 -13.43 -22.53 -28.57
C THR A 66 -12.95 -22.31 -30.01
N VAL A 67 -11.62 -22.43 -30.10
CA VAL A 67 -10.75 -22.48 -31.28
C VAL A 67 -11.14 -23.63 -32.22
N THR A 68 -11.19 -23.36 -33.53
CA THR A 68 -10.89 -24.37 -34.56
C THR A 68 -10.19 -23.69 -35.76
N GLN A 69 -9.11 -24.32 -36.19
CA GLN A 69 -8.12 -23.90 -37.17
C GLN A 69 -8.38 -24.54 -38.56
N GLU A 70 -7.78 -23.96 -39.60
CA GLU A 70 -7.52 -24.48 -40.98
C GLU A 70 -8.68 -24.33 -41.99
N LYS A 71 -8.51 -23.97 -43.28
CA LYS A 71 -7.36 -23.77 -44.19
C LYS A 71 -7.84 -23.14 -45.52
N GLU A 72 -6.93 -22.43 -46.21
CA GLU A 72 -6.83 -22.16 -47.68
C GLU A 72 -7.97 -21.32 -48.34
N GLU A 73 -7.76 -20.37 -49.27
CA GLU A 73 -6.75 -20.20 -50.31
C GLU A 73 -6.74 -18.73 -50.84
N CYS A 74 -5.56 -18.33 -51.32
CA CYS A 74 -5.12 -17.13 -52.05
C CYS A 74 -6.14 -16.15 -52.69
N GLN A 75 -5.89 -14.85 -52.49
CA GLN A 75 -5.78 -13.91 -53.61
C GLN A 75 -4.85 -12.73 -53.30
N ASP A 76 -3.90 -12.58 -54.20
CA ASP A 76 -2.80 -11.62 -54.23
C ASP A 76 -3.24 -10.26 -54.81
N LEU A 77 -2.35 -9.27 -54.69
CA LEU A 77 -2.23 -8.01 -55.43
C LEU A 77 -2.61 -6.70 -54.72
N SER A 78 -1.53 -6.09 -54.20
CA SER A 78 -0.98 -4.80 -54.71
C SER A 78 -1.23 -3.52 -53.90
N ALA A 79 -0.09 -3.02 -53.40
CA ALA A 79 0.36 -1.64 -53.51
C ALA A 79 -0.52 -0.52 -52.93
N ALA A 80 -0.15 -0.10 -51.73
CA ALA A 80 0.00 1.33 -51.43
C ALA A 80 1.04 1.51 -50.32
N THR A 81 2.30 1.64 -50.72
CA THR A 81 3.33 2.28 -49.90
C THR A 81 2.90 3.73 -49.71
N MET A 82 2.29 4.03 -48.57
CA MET A 82 2.30 5.39 -48.06
C MET A 82 3.42 5.46 -47.05
N GLU A 83 4.51 6.10 -47.46
CA GLU A 83 5.48 6.68 -46.55
C GLU A 83 4.71 7.59 -45.59
N SER A 84 4.39 7.08 -44.40
CA SER A 84 4.01 7.95 -43.30
C SER A 84 5.28 8.66 -42.89
N GLU A 85 5.35 9.95 -43.19
CA GLU A 85 6.33 10.86 -42.63
C GLU A 85 6.42 10.59 -41.13
N ASP A 86 7.58 10.08 -40.72
CA ASP A 86 7.96 9.83 -39.33
C ASP A 86 8.09 11.21 -38.66
N VAL A 87 6.94 11.78 -38.27
CA VAL A 87 6.90 12.95 -37.40
C VAL A 87 7.56 12.50 -36.11
N PRO A 88 8.66 13.14 -35.67
CA PRO A 88 9.22 12.85 -34.37
C PRO A 88 8.13 13.22 -33.37
N SER A 89 7.46 12.21 -32.82
CA SER A 89 6.59 12.37 -31.67
C SER A 89 7.53 12.79 -30.54
N GLU A 90 7.76 14.09 -30.39
CA GLU A 90 8.40 14.65 -29.20
C GLU A 90 7.63 14.11 -28.00
N VAL A 91 8.22 13.12 -27.33
CA VAL A 91 7.71 12.59 -26.08
C VAL A 91 7.86 13.74 -25.10
N VAL A 92 6.78 14.50 -24.91
CA VAL A 92 6.72 15.52 -23.87
C VAL A 92 6.77 14.77 -22.55
N GLU A 93 7.98 14.63 -22.00
CA GLU A 93 8.18 14.14 -20.64
C GLU A 93 7.57 15.16 -19.67
N SER A 94 6.31 14.92 -19.30
CA SER A 94 5.66 15.75 -18.29
C SER A 94 6.32 15.51 -16.93
N SER A 95 6.84 16.56 -16.32
CA SER A 95 7.47 16.45 -15.00
C SER A 95 6.40 16.22 -13.93
N LEU A 96 6.65 15.30 -12.99
CA LEU A 96 5.77 15.10 -11.83
C LEU A 96 5.65 16.37 -10.97
N LEU A 97 6.62 17.28 -11.07
CA LEU A 97 6.59 18.57 -10.38
C LEU A 97 5.54 19.55 -10.95
N ASP A 98 5.06 19.32 -12.16
CA ASP A 98 3.98 20.13 -12.75
C ASP A 98 2.61 19.81 -12.12
N ASN A 99 2.49 18.64 -11.48
CA ASN A 99 1.32 18.24 -10.72
C ASN A 99 1.29 18.93 -9.35
N LYS A 100 0.75 20.15 -9.30
CA LYS A 100 0.65 20.96 -8.07
C LYS A 100 -0.02 20.23 -6.90
N PRO A 101 -1.16 19.51 -7.08
CA PRO A 101 -1.73 18.69 -6.01
C PRO A 101 -0.75 17.66 -5.43
N LEU A 102 -0.03 16.93 -6.29
CA LEU A 102 0.96 15.93 -5.85
C LEU A 102 2.10 16.58 -5.06
N VAL A 103 2.68 17.66 -5.60
CA VAL A 103 3.73 18.43 -4.92
C VAL A 103 3.28 18.91 -3.54
N LYS A 104 2.01 19.32 -3.42
CA LYS A 104 1.43 19.73 -2.14
C LYS A 104 1.32 18.57 -1.16
N VAL A 105 0.89 17.38 -1.60
CA VAL A 105 0.85 16.18 -0.75
C VAL A 105 2.26 15.85 -0.24
N PHE A 106 3.28 15.89 -1.09
CA PHE A 106 4.66 15.66 -0.68
C PHE A 106 5.14 16.67 0.37
N ALA A 107 4.79 17.96 0.21
CA ALA A 107 5.13 19.00 1.17
C ALA A 107 4.43 18.76 2.52
N GLU A 108 3.12 18.52 2.53
CA GLU A 108 2.36 18.27 3.75
C GLU A 108 2.83 17.01 4.49
N CYS A 109 3.15 15.94 3.76
CA CYS A 109 3.73 14.73 4.36
C CYS A 109 5.14 14.97 4.91
N ALA A 110 5.96 15.80 4.27
CA ALA A 110 7.27 16.17 4.79
C ALA A 110 7.16 16.97 6.08
N ASP A 111 6.24 17.94 6.14
CA ASP A 111 5.94 18.70 7.35
C ASP A 111 5.46 17.78 8.48
N LEU A 112 4.52 16.88 8.17
CA LEU A 112 4.05 15.88 9.13
C LEU A 112 5.19 14.99 9.66
N LEU A 113 6.08 14.50 8.79
CA LEU A 113 7.24 13.71 9.22
C LEU A 113 8.14 14.50 10.18
N ASN A 114 8.35 15.80 9.94
CA ASN A 114 9.12 16.66 10.85
C ASN A 114 8.42 16.85 12.20
N GLU A 115 7.09 16.97 12.21
CA GLU A 115 6.30 17.03 13.45
C GLU A 115 6.42 15.73 14.25
N LEU A 116 6.29 14.57 13.58
CA LEU A 116 6.46 13.25 14.19
C LEU A 116 7.87 13.07 14.78
N ASP A 117 8.91 13.58 14.11
CA ASP A 117 10.28 13.60 14.64
C ASP A 117 10.38 14.38 15.95
N GLY A 118 9.66 15.49 16.05
CA GLY A 118 9.55 16.27 17.28
C GLY A 118 8.90 15.50 18.44
N LEU A 119 7.89 14.66 18.14
CA LEU A 119 7.19 13.86 19.14
C LEU A 119 8.06 12.74 19.73
N THR A 120 9.01 12.21 18.95
CA THR A 120 9.88 11.09 19.37
C THR A 120 10.56 11.34 20.71
N LYS A 121 10.95 12.59 21.01
CA LYS A 121 11.63 12.98 22.26
C LYS A 121 10.74 12.89 23.50
N ASN A 122 9.41 12.92 23.33
CA ASN A 122 8.46 12.98 24.42
C ASN A 122 7.89 11.60 24.79
N LEU A 123 8.02 10.62 23.90
CA LEU A 123 7.49 9.27 24.08
C LEU A 123 8.46 8.43 24.92
N LYS A 124 7.99 7.93 26.07
CA LYS A 124 8.78 7.08 26.98
C LYS A 124 8.50 5.60 26.78
N SER A 125 7.32 5.26 26.27
CA SER A 125 6.93 3.87 26.08
C SER A 125 7.50 3.31 24.79
N GLU A 126 8.10 2.12 24.87
CA GLU A 126 8.57 1.37 23.70
C GLU A 126 7.43 1.17 22.67
N ARG A 127 6.22 0.88 23.15
CA ARG A 127 5.04 0.71 22.28
C ARG A 127 4.70 1.98 21.52
N GLU A 128 4.80 3.15 22.17
CA GLU A 128 4.51 4.44 21.53
C GLU A 128 5.57 4.77 20.47
N GLN A 129 6.85 4.54 20.79
CA GLN A 129 7.96 4.73 19.86
C GLN A 129 7.82 3.80 18.64
N PHE A 130 7.45 2.54 18.86
CA PHE A 130 7.19 1.58 17.78
C PHE A 130 6.05 2.03 16.86
N LEU A 131 4.92 2.46 17.44
CA LEU A 131 3.78 2.96 16.65
C LEU A 131 4.16 4.21 15.86
N LEU A 132 4.90 5.14 16.46
CA LEU A 132 5.39 6.33 15.78
C LEU A 132 6.29 5.98 14.60
N GLN A 133 7.24 5.07 14.81
CA GLN A 133 8.13 4.60 13.75
C GLN A 133 7.35 3.93 12.61
N MET A 134 6.37 3.09 12.94
CA MET A 134 5.51 2.45 11.95
C MET A 134 4.74 3.48 11.11
N VAL A 135 4.19 4.53 11.72
CA VAL A 135 3.49 5.59 11.00
C VAL A 135 4.44 6.34 10.07
N ARG A 136 5.64 6.70 10.55
CA ARG A 136 6.68 7.37 9.74
C ARG A 136 7.02 6.53 8.50
N GLU A 137 7.29 5.24 8.68
CA GLU A 137 7.61 4.33 7.57
C GLU A 137 6.45 4.18 6.58
N LYS A 138 5.20 4.14 7.06
CA LYS A 138 4.02 4.08 6.17
C LYS A 138 3.86 5.35 5.34
N ILE A 139 4.11 6.52 5.91
CA ILE A 139 4.09 7.79 5.17
C ILE A 139 5.17 7.78 4.09
N ARG A 140 6.40 7.38 4.43
CA ARG A 140 7.50 7.28 3.46
C ARG A 140 7.17 6.33 2.31
N THR A 141 6.67 5.14 2.66
CA THR A 141 6.25 4.14 1.68
C THR A 141 5.19 4.70 0.74
N ALA A 142 4.19 5.41 1.27
CA ALA A 142 3.14 6.03 0.46
C ALA A 142 3.69 7.08 -0.50
N LEU A 143 4.65 7.90 -0.06
CA LEU A 143 5.32 8.89 -0.92
C LEU A 143 6.13 8.22 -2.04
N ILE A 144 6.87 7.15 -1.73
CA ILE A 144 7.62 6.38 -2.75
C ILE A 144 6.64 5.79 -3.78
N LEU A 145 5.56 5.15 -3.32
CA LEU A 145 4.52 4.59 -4.19
C LEU A 145 3.81 5.66 -5.04
N SER A 146 3.84 6.92 -4.60
CA SER A 146 3.25 8.07 -5.32
C SER A 146 4.22 8.69 -6.34
N GLY A 147 5.37 8.06 -6.61
CA GLY A 147 6.38 8.53 -7.55
C GLY A 147 7.59 9.20 -6.91
N GLY A 148 7.71 9.14 -5.58
CA GLY A 148 8.88 9.63 -4.86
C GLY A 148 10.08 8.70 -5.02
N THR A 149 11.28 9.27 -5.09
CA THR A 149 12.54 8.53 -5.13
C THR A 149 13.26 8.62 -3.78
N PRO A 150 13.74 7.50 -3.22
CA PRO A 150 14.49 7.53 -1.97
C PRO A 150 15.89 8.13 -2.16
N ILE A 151 16.39 8.77 -1.12
CA ILE A 151 17.80 9.18 -1.00
C ILE A 151 18.46 8.25 0.01
N ASP A 152 19.18 7.24 -0.48
CA ASP A 152 19.72 6.16 0.34
C ASP A 152 21.06 5.58 -0.16
N ASN A 153 21.60 6.10 -1.26
CA ASN A 153 22.76 5.54 -1.95
C ASN A 153 23.84 6.59 -2.29
N ASP A 154 23.76 7.80 -1.76
CA ASP A 154 24.77 8.83 -2.00
C ASP A 154 26.06 8.52 -1.21
N GLU A 155 27.22 8.67 -1.85
CA GLU A 155 28.53 8.43 -1.20
C GLU A 155 29.06 9.67 -0.45
N VAL A 156 28.58 10.86 -0.84
CA VAL A 156 29.07 12.14 -0.36
C VAL A 156 27.93 13.00 0.20
N PHE A 157 28.25 13.75 1.25
CA PHE A 157 27.33 14.66 1.89
C PHE A 157 27.01 15.85 0.98
N ASP A 158 25.74 16.20 0.96
CA ASP A 158 25.18 17.37 0.29
C ASP A 158 24.14 18.00 1.21
N ILE A 159 24.37 19.24 1.62
CA ILE A 159 23.51 20.01 2.52
C ILE A 159 22.05 20.13 2.04
N ILE A 160 21.80 20.03 0.73
CA ILE A 160 20.45 20.09 0.16
C ILE A 160 19.71 18.78 0.42
N ARG A 161 20.38 17.64 0.21
CA ARG A 161 19.80 16.29 0.23
C ARG A 161 19.90 15.61 1.59
N HIS A 162 20.84 16.04 2.43
CA HIS A 162 21.22 15.35 3.65
C HIS A 162 21.12 16.21 4.91
N PHE A 163 20.88 15.54 6.03
CA PHE A 163 20.96 16.06 7.38
C PHE A 163 21.95 15.19 8.16
N CYS A 164 23.02 15.81 8.67
CA CYS A 164 24.03 15.09 9.44
C CYS A 164 23.58 14.95 10.91
N VAL A 165 23.53 13.72 11.42
CA VAL A 165 23.09 13.44 12.79
C VAL A 165 24.26 13.56 13.78
N ASN A 166 25.46 13.14 13.39
CA ASN A 166 26.63 13.07 14.27
C ASN A 166 27.55 14.31 14.21
N CYS A 167 27.37 15.23 13.26
CA CYS A 167 28.22 16.41 13.08
C CYS A 167 27.40 17.68 12.80
N ASN A 168 27.64 18.75 13.58
CA ASN A 168 26.99 20.04 13.37
C ASN A 168 27.66 20.90 12.27
N HIS A 169 28.93 20.62 11.93
CA HIS A 169 29.73 21.39 10.96
C HIS A 169 30.09 20.55 9.73
N ALA A 170 29.11 19.81 9.21
CA ALA A 170 29.26 19.02 8.00
C ALA A 170 29.45 19.92 6.78
N ASN A 171 30.50 19.69 6.00
CA ASN A 171 30.73 20.36 4.73
C ASN A 171 30.31 19.46 3.57
N ASN A 172 29.89 20.08 2.46
CA ASN A 172 29.61 19.35 1.22
C ASN A 172 30.84 18.55 0.76
N GLY A 173 30.61 17.35 0.26
CA GLY A 173 31.66 16.44 -0.21
C GLY A 173 32.27 15.57 0.88
N MET A 174 31.91 15.74 2.16
CA MET A 174 32.37 14.83 3.21
C MET A 174 31.81 13.41 2.97
N PRO A 175 32.61 12.35 3.15
CA PRO A 175 32.16 10.99 2.88
C PRO A 175 31.10 10.53 3.87
N ILE A 176 30.02 9.94 3.36
CA ILE A 176 28.98 9.33 4.17
C ILE A 176 29.49 7.99 4.71
N GLN A 177 29.25 7.75 6.00
CA GLN A 177 29.53 6.49 6.66
C GLN A 177 28.35 5.53 6.48
N GLU A 178 27.15 6.01 6.82
CA GLU A 178 25.92 5.23 6.78
C GLU A 178 24.69 6.14 6.69
N PHE A 179 23.61 5.59 6.15
CA PHE A 179 22.28 6.18 6.17
C PHE A 179 21.55 5.71 7.44
N VAL A 180 21.18 6.67 8.27
CA VAL A 180 20.32 6.44 9.45
C VAL A 180 18.86 6.35 9.01
N GLU A 181 18.46 7.19 8.05
CA GLU A 181 17.10 7.25 7.55
C GLU A 181 17.08 7.79 6.12
N SER A 182 16.36 7.12 5.23
CA SER A 182 16.26 7.54 3.82
C SER A 182 15.49 8.85 3.66
N GLY A 183 15.99 9.70 2.77
CA GLY A 183 15.30 10.91 2.33
C GLY A 183 14.30 10.61 1.21
N ILE A 184 13.56 11.62 0.78
CA ILE A 184 12.56 11.51 -0.29
C ILE A 184 12.65 12.72 -1.22
N MET A 185 12.73 12.43 -2.51
CA MET A 185 12.68 13.39 -3.61
C MET A 185 11.45 13.11 -4.49
N LEU A 186 11.01 14.12 -5.23
CA LEU A 186 10.07 13.98 -6.34
C LEU A 186 10.70 14.67 -7.55
N GLY A 187 11.09 13.88 -8.56
CA GLY A 187 12.00 14.36 -9.60
C GLY A 187 13.30 14.88 -8.96
N GLU A 188 13.66 16.13 -9.26
CA GLU A 188 14.87 16.77 -8.74
C GLU A 188 14.68 17.47 -7.38
N ARG A 189 13.43 17.61 -6.90
CA ARG A 189 13.14 18.37 -5.69
C ARG A 189 13.19 17.47 -4.45
N VAL A 190 13.98 17.88 -3.46
CA VAL A 190 14.03 17.25 -2.14
C VAL A 190 12.88 17.73 -1.27
N PHE A 191 12.15 16.80 -0.67
CA PHE A 191 11.09 17.07 0.32
C PHE A 191 11.50 16.64 1.72
N VAL A 192 12.12 15.47 1.84
CA VAL A 192 12.66 14.96 3.09
C VAL A 192 14.14 14.71 2.91
N ARG A 193 14.98 15.32 3.76
CA ARG A 193 16.42 15.07 3.73
C ARG A 193 16.74 13.71 4.34
N ALA A 194 17.67 12.99 3.74
CA ALA A 194 18.20 11.77 4.31
C ALA A 194 19.01 12.08 5.56
N LYS A 195 18.83 11.30 6.62
CA LYS A 195 19.67 11.39 7.82
C LYS A 195 20.87 10.48 7.66
N VAL A 196 22.06 11.05 7.81
CA VAL A 196 23.32 10.34 7.59
C VAL A 196 24.30 10.58 8.73
N ASN A 197 25.16 9.60 8.95
CA ASN A 197 26.37 9.76 9.74
C ASN A 197 27.55 9.93 8.78
N LEU A 198 28.44 10.87 9.09
CA LEU A 198 29.65 11.11 8.30
C LEU A 198 30.85 10.41 8.90
N LYS A 199 31.78 9.98 8.04
CA LYS A 199 33.09 9.50 8.49
C LYS A 199 33.88 10.70 9.00
N MET A 200 34.25 10.68 10.27
CA MET A 200 35.11 11.68 10.92
C MET A 200 36.58 11.24 10.91
#